data_AF-A0A9Q1EWH0-F1
#
_entry.id   AF-A0A9Q1EWH0-F1
#
_cell.length_a   1.000
_cell.length_b   1.000
_cell.length_c   1.000
_cell.angle_alpha   90.00
_cell.angle_beta   90.00
_cell.angle_gamma   90.00
#
_symmetry.space_group_name_H-M   'P 1'
#
loop_
_entity.id
_entity.type
_entity.pdbx_description
1 polymer ?
#
loop_
_entity_poly.entity_id
_entity_poly.type
_entity_poly.pdbx_seq_one_letter_code
_entity_poly.pdbx_strand_id
1 'polypeptide(L)'
;MDRSNSGRCLRLQALRKEKSRDAARSRRGKENFEFYELAKMLPLPGAITSQLDKASIIRLTISYLKMRDFANQGDPPWNLRIEGPPPNTSVKGRVQAPSHSPLQSWNQAAISWSEKMTHSQGSGT
;
A
#
# COMPACT_ATOMS: atom_id res chain seq x y z
N MET A 1 -55.09 2.14 -8.85
CA MET A 1 -53.61 2.23 -8.80
C MET A 1 -53.04 0.93 -8.22
N ASP A 2 -52.12 0.30 -8.95
CA ASP A 2 -51.58 -1.05 -8.72
C ASP A 2 -50.82 -1.25 -7.40
N ARG A 3 -51.41 -1.94 -6.42
CA ARG A 3 -50.69 -2.44 -5.22
C ARG A 3 -49.54 -3.39 -5.59
N SER A 4 -49.66 -4.09 -6.72
CA SER A 4 -48.67 -5.06 -7.22
C SER A 4 -47.33 -4.42 -7.63
N ASN A 5 -47.31 -3.14 -8.01
CA ASN A 5 -46.07 -2.48 -8.43
C ASN A 5 -45.21 -2.02 -7.23
N SER A 6 -45.86 -1.68 -6.10
CA SER A 6 -45.20 -1.28 -4.86
C SER A 6 -44.39 -2.44 -4.23
N GLY A 7 -44.95 -3.65 -4.20
CA GLY A 7 -44.26 -4.84 -3.67
C GLY A 7 -43.02 -5.25 -4.46
N ARG A 8 -43.03 -5.09 -5.79
CA ARG A 8 -41.86 -5.36 -6.65
C ARG A 8 -40.73 -4.35 -6.41
N CYS A 9 -41.07 -3.07 -6.25
CA CYS A 9 -40.08 -2.03 -5.94
C CYS A 9 -39.38 -2.28 -4.59
N LEU A 10 -40.13 -2.62 -3.54
CA LEU A 10 -39.58 -2.93 -2.22
C LEU A 10 -38.67 -4.17 -2.25
N ARG A 11 -39.08 -5.22 -2.97
CA ARG A 11 -38.25 -6.43 -3.15
C ARG A 11 -36.95 -6.13 -3.89
N LEU A 12 -36.98 -5.32 -4.95
CA LEU A 12 -35.79 -4.90 -5.67
C LEU A 12 -34.87 -4.02 -4.81
N GLN A 13 -35.42 -3.13 -3.99
CA GLN A 13 -34.63 -2.34 -3.03
C GLN A 13 -33.97 -3.24 -1.98
N ALA A 14 -34.68 -4.23 -1.45
CA ALA A 14 -34.12 -5.20 -0.51
C ALA A 14 -32.94 -5.98 -1.13
N LEU A 15 -33.09 -6.47 -2.37
CA LEU A 15 -32.02 -7.16 -3.09
C LEU A 15 -30.79 -6.27 -3.36
N ARG A 16 -31.01 -4.99 -3.70
CA ARG A 16 -29.90 -4.04 -3.87
C ARG A 16 -29.15 -3.77 -2.57
N LYS A 17 -29.89 -3.60 -1.47
CA LYS A 17 -29.32 -3.42 -0.13
C LYS A 17 -28.54 -4.67 0.30
N GLU A 18 -29.08 -5.85 0.01
CA GLU A 18 -28.42 -7.13 0.28
C GLU A 18 -27.09 -7.24 -0.48
N LYS A 19 -27.09 -7.01 -1.79
CA LYS A 19 -25.86 -7.03 -2.60
C LYS A 19 -24.82 -6.01 -2.12
N SER A 20 -25.25 -4.81 -1.73
CA SER A 20 -24.36 -3.80 -1.16
C SER A 20 -23.75 -4.24 0.17
N ARG A 21 -24.55 -4.89 1.03
CA ARG A 21 -24.10 -5.46 2.30
C ARG A 21 -23.06 -6.54 2.10
N ASP A 22 -23.29 -7.47 1.18
CA ASP A 22 -22.33 -8.53 0.87
C ASP A 22 -21.06 -7.98 0.23
N ALA A 23 -21.16 -6.99 -0.66
CA ALA A 23 -20.00 -6.31 -1.21
C ALA A 23 -19.15 -5.63 -0.11
N ALA A 24 -19.80 -4.96 0.86
CA ALA A 24 -19.10 -4.35 2.00
C ALA A 24 -18.45 -5.41 2.91
N ARG A 25 -19.11 -6.54 3.16
CA ARG A 25 -18.56 -7.66 3.93
C ARG A 25 -17.36 -8.29 3.23
N SER A 26 -17.48 -8.55 1.92
CA SER A 26 -16.39 -9.09 1.11
C SER A 26 -15.16 -8.18 1.13
N ARG A 27 -15.35 -6.87 0.96
CA ARG A 27 -14.28 -5.87 1.08
C ARG A 27 -13.58 -5.93 2.44
N ARG A 28 -14.36 -5.87 3.53
CA ARG A 28 -13.85 -5.96 4.91
C ARG A 28 -13.13 -7.29 5.19
N GLY A 29 -13.63 -8.39 4.63
CA GLY A 29 -12.98 -9.69 4.74
C GLY A 29 -11.63 -9.72 4.04
N LYS A 30 -11.58 -9.17 2.81
CA LYS A 30 -10.36 -9.14 2.01
C LYS A 30 -9.28 -8.26 2.65
N GLU A 31 -9.62 -7.04 3.04
CA GLU A 31 -8.65 -6.15 3.71
C GLU A 31 -8.15 -6.80 5.01
N ASN A 32 -9.01 -7.43 5.82
CA ASN A 32 -8.59 -8.17 7.01
C ASN A 32 -7.57 -9.26 6.69
N PHE A 33 -7.82 -10.08 5.66
CA PHE A 33 -6.88 -11.11 5.23
C PHE A 33 -5.53 -10.51 4.84
N GLU A 34 -5.53 -9.44 4.04
CA GLU A 34 -4.29 -8.76 3.63
C GLU A 34 -3.53 -8.18 4.83
N PHE A 35 -4.22 -7.63 5.84
CA PHE A 35 -3.57 -7.19 7.08
C PHE A 35 -2.87 -8.34 7.81
N TYR A 36 -3.50 -9.51 7.90
CA TYR A 36 -2.90 -10.68 8.54
C TYR A 36 -1.69 -11.21 7.77
N GLU A 37 -1.78 -11.28 6.44
CA GLU A 37 -0.65 -11.69 5.60
C GLU A 37 0.51 -10.70 5.73
N LEU A 38 0.22 -9.40 5.77
CA LEU A 38 1.24 -8.37 5.97
C LEU A 38 1.94 -8.53 7.33
N ALA A 39 1.17 -8.81 8.40
CA ALA A 39 1.72 -9.02 9.73
C ALA A 39 2.65 -10.24 9.82
N LYS A 40 2.39 -11.29 9.02
CA LYS A 40 3.26 -12.48 8.94
C LYS A 40 4.60 -12.20 8.24
N MET A 41 4.67 -11.17 7.39
CA MET A 41 5.90 -10.78 6.70
C MET A 41 6.82 -9.85 7.52
N LEU A 42 6.36 -9.36 8.68
CA LEU A 42 7.22 -8.60 9.58
C LEU A 42 8.28 -9.52 10.19
N PRO A 43 9.51 -9.02 10.46
CA PRO A 43 10.58 -9.78 11.11
C PRO A 43 10.32 -9.94 12.62
N LEU A 44 9.16 -10.49 12.98
CA LEU A 44 8.67 -10.67 14.34
C LEU A 44 8.04 -12.06 14.46
N PRO A 45 8.12 -12.72 15.62
CA PRO A 45 7.42 -13.98 15.85
C PRO A 45 5.90 -13.86 15.64
N GLY A 46 5.30 -14.85 14.97
CA GLY A 46 3.85 -14.87 14.66
C GLY A 46 2.93 -14.77 15.88
N ALA A 47 3.39 -15.25 17.04
CA ALA A 47 2.68 -15.12 18.31
C ALA A 47 2.46 -13.66 18.73
N ILE A 48 3.38 -12.76 18.37
CA ILE A 48 3.30 -11.33 18.69
C ILE A 48 2.52 -10.59 17.61
N THR A 49 2.80 -10.88 16.33
CA THR A 49 2.17 -10.16 15.21
C THR A 49 0.66 -10.42 15.10
N SER A 50 0.20 -11.58 15.56
CA SER A 50 -1.23 -11.91 15.62
C SER A 50 -2.04 -11.05 16.61
N GLN A 51 -1.39 -10.44 17.61
CA GLN A 51 -2.03 -9.60 18.62
C GLN A 51 -1.98 -8.11 18.28
N LEU A 52 -1.28 -7.73 17.21
CA LEU A 52 -1.15 -6.33 16.81
C LEU A 52 -2.47 -5.78 16.27
N ASP A 53 -2.79 -4.55 16.66
CA ASP A 53 -3.86 -3.80 16.04
C ASP A 53 -3.49 -3.38 14.60
N LYS A 54 -4.52 -3.14 13.78
CA LYS A 54 -4.36 -2.80 12.35
C LYS A 54 -3.46 -1.58 12.13
N ALA A 55 -3.54 -0.56 12.99
CA ALA A 55 -2.75 0.65 12.83
C ALA A 55 -1.27 0.40 13.16
N SER A 56 -1.00 -0.37 14.21
CA SER A 56 0.36 -0.79 14.55
C SER A 56 1.01 -1.66 13.47
N ILE A 57 0.27 -2.58 12.85
CA ILE A 57 0.78 -3.36 11.70
C ILE A 57 1.30 -2.40 10.61
N ILE A 58 0.51 -1.41 10.20
CA ILE A 58 0.90 -0.45 9.17
C ILE A 58 2.12 0.39 9.60
N ARG A 59 2.10 0.93 10.82
CA ARG A 59 3.23 1.76 11.33
C ARG A 59 4.53 0.96 11.35
N LEU A 60 4.49 -0.29 11.81
CA LEU A 60 5.67 -1.15 11.87
C LEU A 60 6.15 -1.55 10.48
N THR A 61 5.25 -1.88 9.54
CA THR A 61 5.63 -2.15 8.15
C THR A 61 6.31 -0.96 7.50
N ILE A 62 5.75 0.25 7.64
CA ILE A 62 6.35 1.46 7.07
C ILE A 62 7.73 1.70 7.68
N SER A 63 7.85 1.64 9.02
CA SER A 63 9.13 1.80 9.70
C SER A 63 10.15 0.77 9.27
N TYR A 64 9.74 -0.50 9.11
CA TYR A 64 10.61 -1.59 8.66
C TYR A 64 11.18 -1.32 7.26
N LEU A 65 10.35 -0.95 6.30
CA LEU A 65 10.80 -0.63 4.94
C LEU A 65 11.76 0.57 4.93
N LYS A 66 11.42 1.64 5.66
CA LYS A 66 12.27 2.83 5.76
C LYS A 66 13.62 2.52 6.40
N MET A 67 13.64 1.73 7.46
CA MET A 67 14.87 1.32 8.13
C MET A 67 15.71 0.39 7.25
N ARG A 68 15.08 -0.51 6.49
CA ARG A 68 15.78 -1.37 5.53
C ARG A 68 16.45 -0.56 4.43
N ASP A 69 15.72 0.41 3.86
CA ASP A 69 16.27 1.28 2.82
C ASP A 69 17.40 2.16 3.38
N PHE A 70 17.26 2.67 4.61
CA PHE A 70 18.31 3.41 5.30
C PHE A 70 19.56 2.54 5.55
N ALA A 71 19.36 1.32 6.04
CA ALA A 71 20.44 0.37 6.31
C ALA A 71 21.23 -0.01 5.05
N ASN A 72 20.56 -0.10 3.90
CA ASN A 72 21.18 -0.35 2.59
C ASN A 72 22.00 0.83 2.05
N GLN A 73 21.67 2.07 2.44
CA GLN A 73 22.30 3.29 1.93
C GLN A 73 23.42 3.83 2.82
N GLY A 74 23.51 3.38 4.08
CA GLY A 74 24.60 3.78 4.98
C GLY A 74 25.95 3.25 4.48
N ASP A 75 27.01 4.04 4.68
CA ASP A 75 28.40 3.57 4.57
C ASP A 75 29.02 3.56 5.99
N PRO A 76 29.27 2.39 6.60
CA PRO A 76 28.97 1.05 6.09
C PRO A 76 27.47 0.70 6.18
N PRO A 77 26.97 -0.21 5.32
CA PRO A 77 25.58 -0.62 5.34
C PRO A 77 25.29 -1.35 6.65
N TRP A 78 24.21 -0.97 7.33
CA TRP A 78 23.82 -1.53 8.62
C TRP A 78 23.33 -3.00 8.52
N ASN A 79 23.38 -3.58 7.31
CA ASN A 79 22.98 -4.95 6.99
C ASN A 79 24.00 -6.03 7.39
N LEU A 80 25.19 -5.68 7.89
CA LEU A 80 26.26 -6.65 8.21
C LEU A 80 26.02 -7.46 9.52
N ARG A 81 24.79 -7.55 10.03
CA ARG A 81 24.54 -8.14 11.36
C ARG A 81 23.52 -9.27 11.44
N ILE A 82 22.86 -9.62 10.34
CA ILE A 82 21.87 -10.71 10.35
C ILE A 82 22.52 -12.08 10.05
N GLU A 83 23.77 -12.12 9.56
CA GLU A 83 24.57 -13.34 9.42
C GLU A 83 26.06 -13.00 9.65
N GLY A 84 26.80 -13.73 10.51
CA GLY A 84 28.20 -13.42 10.91
C GLY A 84 29.29 -13.71 9.84
N PRO A 85 30.62 -13.80 10.12
CA PRO A 85 31.45 -13.42 11.29
C PRO A 85 32.38 -12.18 10.98
N PRO A 86 33.42 -11.81 11.79
CA PRO A 86 33.96 -10.44 11.88
C PRO A 86 34.83 -9.97 10.70
N PRO A 87 35.13 -8.65 10.59
CA PRO A 87 35.65 -8.03 9.38
C PRO A 87 37.18 -8.09 9.29
N ASN A 88 37.67 -8.86 8.32
CA ASN A 88 38.86 -8.54 7.53
C ASN A 88 38.53 -9.02 6.10
N THR A 89 38.61 -8.23 5.04
CA THR A 89 39.82 -7.69 4.44
C THR A 89 39.49 -6.51 3.52
N SER A 90 40.41 -5.54 3.51
CA SER A 90 40.64 -4.53 2.47
C SER A 90 40.36 -5.01 1.04
N VAL A 91 39.57 -4.26 0.25
CA VAL A 91 39.96 -3.59 -1.02
C VAL A 91 38.77 -3.25 -1.95
N LYS A 92 38.66 -1.95 -2.29
CA LYS A 92 38.42 -1.33 -3.61
C LYS A 92 37.41 -1.98 -4.59
N GLY A 93 36.33 -1.24 -4.91
CA GLY A 93 35.51 -1.50 -6.10
C GLY A 93 34.42 -0.44 -6.36
N ARG A 94 34.74 0.55 -7.19
CA ARG A 94 33.83 1.55 -7.76
C ARG A 94 32.71 0.88 -8.56
N VAL A 95 31.43 1.18 -8.29
CA VAL A 95 30.39 1.28 -9.34
C VAL A 95 29.46 2.44 -9.01
N GLN A 96 29.45 3.42 -9.90
CA GLN A 96 28.58 4.60 -9.88
C GLN A 96 27.23 4.19 -10.49
N ALA A 97 26.12 4.37 -9.77
CA ALA A 97 24.77 4.13 -10.28
C ALA A 97 23.93 5.44 -10.17
N PRO A 98 23.02 5.69 -11.12
CA PRO A 98 22.54 7.03 -11.41
C PRO A 98 21.47 7.50 -10.42
N SER A 99 21.61 8.75 -9.99
CA SER A 99 20.62 9.50 -9.22
C SER A 99 19.40 9.82 -10.09
N HIS A 100 18.42 8.92 -10.12
CA HIS A 100 17.05 9.25 -10.52
C HIS A 100 16.09 8.70 -9.48
N SER A 101 15.62 9.60 -8.61
CA SER A 101 14.56 9.31 -7.65
C SER A 101 13.24 9.08 -8.39
N PRO A 102 12.61 7.89 -8.32
CA PRO A 102 11.32 7.62 -8.98
C PRO A 102 10.21 8.58 -8.51
N LEU A 103 10.32 9.11 -7.30
CA LEU A 103 9.36 10.03 -6.68
C LEU A 103 9.25 11.39 -7.39
N GLN A 104 10.28 11.82 -8.12
CA GLN A 104 10.21 13.07 -8.91
C GLN A 104 9.34 12.89 -10.17
N SER A 105 9.37 11.72 -10.79
CA SER A 105 8.62 11.43 -12.03
C SER A 105 7.11 11.41 -11.80
N TRP A 106 6.66 10.75 -10.73
CA TRP A 106 5.23 10.69 -10.39
C TRP A 106 4.64 12.06 -10.03
N ASN A 107 5.42 12.90 -9.36
CA ASN A 107 4.97 14.24 -9.00
C ASN A 107 4.82 15.13 -10.25
N GLN A 108 5.77 15.07 -11.19
CA GLN A 108 5.65 15.79 -12.47
C GLN A 108 4.52 15.24 -13.35
N ALA A 109 4.30 13.92 -13.37
CA ALA A 109 3.19 13.31 -14.09
C ALA A 109 1.83 13.74 -13.51
N ALA A 110 1.71 13.87 -12.18
CA ALA A 110 0.52 14.38 -11.52
C ALA A 110 0.24 15.85 -11.84
N ILE A 111 1.29 16.70 -11.88
CA ILE A 111 1.19 18.12 -12.26
C ILE A 111 0.78 18.25 -13.74
N SER A 112 1.42 17.50 -14.65
CA SER A 112 1.09 17.52 -16.08
C SER A 112 -0.32 17.03 -16.37
N TRP A 113 -0.80 16.03 -15.62
CA TRP A 113 -2.18 15.56 -15.73
C TRP A 113 -3.18 16.60 -15.22
N SER A 114 -2.84 17.34 -14.16
CA SER A 114 -3.66 18.45 -13.64
C SER A 114 -3.78 19.60 -14.64
N GLU A 115 -2.70 19.95 -15.35
CA GLU A 115 -2.73 21.01 -16.38
C GLU A 115 -3.57 20.63 -17.61
N LYS A 116 -3.57 19.36 -18.01
CA LYS A 116 -4.40 18.89 -19.12
C LYS A 116 -5.90 18.92 -18.82
N MET A 117 -6.30 18.93 -17.55
CA MET A 117 -7.70 18.99 -17.15
C MET A 117 -8.26 20.41 -17.04
N THR A 118 -7.41 21.45 -17.06
CA THR A 118 -7.86 22.85 -16.92
C THR A 118 -8.13 23.55 -18.26
N HIS A 119 -7.75 22.96 -19.40
CA HIS A 119 -7.89 23.58 -20.72
C HIS A 119 -8.98 22.96 -21.63
N SER A 120 -9.83 22.07 -21.11
CA SER A 120 -10.99 21.55 -21.87
C SER A 120 -12.29 22.28 -21.52
N GLN A 121 -12.28 23.60 -21.65
CA GLN A 121 -13.48 24.44 -21.76
C GLN A 121 -13.17 25.60 -22.70
N GLY A 122 -13.59 25.48 -23.97
CA GLY A 122 -13.59 26.60 -24.90
C GLY A 122 -13.13 26.26 -26.31
N SER A 123 -13.98 25.62 -27.10
CA SER A 123 -13.94 25.75 -28.57
C SER A 123 -15.32 25.48 -29.15
N GLY A 124 -16.17 26.51 -29.08
CA GLY A 124 -17.44 26.58 -29.78
C GLY A 124 -17.47 27.89 -30.56
N THR A 125 -17.20 27.80 -31.86
CA THR A 125 -17.64 28.74 -32.89
C THR A 125 -18.03 27.91 -34.10
#